data_AF-A0A7C5LRF6-F1
#
_entry.id   AF-A0A7C5LRF6-F1
#
_cell.length_a   1.000
_cell.length_b   1.000
_cell.length_c   1.000
_cell.angle_alpha   90.00
_cell.angle_beta   90.00
_cell.angle_gamma   90.00
#
_symmetry.space_group_name_H-M   'P 1'
#
loop_
_entity.id
_entity.type
_entity.pdbx_description
1 polymer ?
#
loop_
_entity_poly.entity_id
_entity_poly.type
_entity_poly.pdbx_seq_one_letter_code
_entity_poly.pdbx_strand_id
1 'polypeptide(L)'
;VLAAGQLLVAAPLLAGVALLSVRPWTLAPATPALGAILAVGLISTALPTLMFFRLVREVGPARASILTLFMPVFAVLLGTLVLGERPGSAMFAGLALILAGAALINRPARSGAR
;
A
#
# COMPACT_ATOMS: atom_id res chain seq x y z
N VAL A 1 12.02 4.47 -13.69
CA VAL A 1 12.77 5.73 -13.46
C VAL A 1 12.04 6.62 -12.47
N LEU A 2 10.79 7.02 -12.70
CA LEU A 2 10.01 7.87 -11.77
C LEU A 2 9.95 7.32 -10.34
N ALA A 3 9.68 6.02 -10.17
CA ALA A 3 9.57 5.42 -8.85
C ALA A 3 10.90 5.33 -8.07
N ALA A 4 12.01 5.21 -8.78
CA ALA A 4 13.34 5.28 -8.17
C ALA A 4 13.68 6.74 -7.84
N GLY A 5 13.34 7.68 -8.73
CA GLY A 5 13.53 9.12 -8.53
C GLY A 5 12.79 9.65 -7.31
N GLN A 6 11.51 9.31 -7.11
CA GLN A 6 10.76 9.73 -5.92
C GLN A 6 11.40 9.22 -4.62
N LEU A 7 11.92 7.99 -4.60
CA LEU A 7 12.54 7.41 -3.40
C LEU A 7 13.91 8.04 -3.14
N LEU A 8 14.69 8.31 -4.18
CA LEU A 8 15.99 8.98 -4.09
C LEU A 8 15.88 10.42 -3.61
N VAL A 9 14.77 11.11 -3.91
CA VAL A 9 14.52 12.47 -3.42
C VAL A 9 13.91 12.45 -2.01
N ALA A 10 12.93 11.56 -1.77
CA ALA A 10 12.24 11.50 -0.48
C ALA A 10 13.16 11.02 0.66
N ALA A 11 14.02 10.02 0.41
CA ALA A 11 14.89 9.45 1.44
C ALA A 11 15.83 10.48 2.11
N PRO A 12 16.63 11.28 1.39
CA PRO A 12 17.49 12.28 2.01
C PRO A 12 16.71 13.43 2.65
N LEU A 13 15.57 13.83 2.09
CA LEU A 13 14.70 14.86 2.70
C LEU A 13 14.16 14.38 4.06
N LEU A 14 13.60 13.17 4.09
CA LEU A 14 13.08 12.57 5.33
C LEU A 14 14.21 12.28 6.33
N ALA A 15 15.39 11.85 5.86
CA ALA A 15 16.56 11.69 6.72
C ALA A 15 17.01 13.03 7.33
N GLY A 16 17.02 14.10 6.56
CA GLY A 16 17.33 15.45 7.05
C GLY A 16 16.34 15.92 8.13
N VAL A 17 15.04 15.74 7.89
CA VAL A 17 14.00 16.06 8.89
C VAL A 17 14.15 15.21 10.15
N ALA A 18 14.45 13.91 10.00
CA ALA A 18 14.64 13.00 11.13
C ALA A 18 15.87 13.37 11.97
N LEU A 19 16.97 13.76 11.34
CA LEU A 19 18.19 14.23 12.02
C LEU A 19 17.92 15.46 12.90
N LEU A 20 17.08 16.38 12.42
CA LEU A 20 16.74 17.62 13.14
C LEU A 20 15.68 17.41 14.23
N SER A 21 14.69 16.56 13.98
CA SER A 21 13.49 16.44 14.83
C SER A 21 13.59 15.32 15.85
N VAL A 22 14.14 14.17 15.44
CA VAL A 22 14.12 12.91 16.21
C VAL A 22 15.48 12.63 16.85
N ARG A 23 16.56 13.26 16.36
CA ARG A 23 17.95 13.06 16.84
C ARG A 23 18.28 11.57 16.98
N PRO A 24 18.38 10.84 15.85
CA PRO A 24 18.46 9.36 15.84
C PRO A 24 19.61 8.78 16.67
N TRP A 25 20.67 9.56 16.96
CA TRP A 25 21.77 9.17 17.83
C TRP A 25 21.39 9.07 19.33
N THR A 26 20.24 9.58 19.75
CA THR A 26 19.72 9.38 21.13
C THR A 26 18.85 8.12 21.25
N LEU A 27 18.55 7.47 20.13
CA LEU A 27 17.81 6.21 20.11
C LEU A 27 18.81 5.04 20.20
N ALA A 28 18.57 4.12 21.13
CA ALA A 28 19.24 2.82 21.16
C ALA A 28 18.29 1.77 20.56
N PRO A 29 18.26 1.59 19.23
CA PRO A 29 17.32 0.67 18.60
C PRO A 29 17.64 -0.76 19.04
N ALA A 30 16.65 -1.43 19.61
CA ALA A 30 16.74 -2.86 19.89
C ALA A 30 16.90 -3.63 18.56
N THR A 31 17.67 -4.72 18.56
CA THR A 31 17.85 -5.61 17.39
C THR A 31 16.55 -6.04 16.71
N PRO A 32 15.43 -6.36 17.40
CA PRO A 32 14.16 -6.65 16.72
C PRO A 32 13.57 -5.45 15.96
N ALA A 33 13.81 -4.21 16.41
CA ALA A 33 13.31 -3.02 15.74
C ALA A 33 13.96 -2.82 14.37
N LEU A 34 15.27 -3.10 14.26
CA LEU A 34 15.97 -3.08 12.97
C LEU A 34 15.41 -4.13 12.01
N GLY A 35 15.13 -5.34 12.52
CA GLY A 35 14.48 -6.40 11.74
C GLY A 35 13.10 -5.98 11.23
N ALA A 36 12.27 -5.36 12.08
CA ALA A 36 10.95 -4.87 11.71
C ALA A 36 11.02 -3.76 10.64
N ILE A 37 11.95 -2.80 10.77
CA ILE A 37 12.16 -1.73 9.79
C ILE A 37 12.56 -2.31 8.43
N LEU A 38 13.50 -3.27 8.41
CA LEU A 38 13.91 -3.94 7.18
C LEU A 38 12.76 -4.74 6.57
N ALA A 39 11.97 -5.45 7.38
CA ALA A 39 10.80 -6.18 6.90
C ALA A 39 9.77 -5.25 6.25
N VAL A 40 9.43 -4.12 6.89
CA VAL A 40 8.49 -3.15 6.31
C VAL A 40 9.04 -2.53 5.02
N GLY A 41 10.32 -2.15 5.01
CA GLY A 41 10.95 -1.56 3.84
C GLY A 41 11.06 -2.51 2.65
N LEU A 42 11.53 -3.75 2.86
CA LEU A 42 11.74 -4.70 1.77
C LEU A 42 10.45 -5.45 1.41
N ILE A 43 9.78 -6.04 2.40
CA ILE A 43 8.68 -6.98 2.18
C ILE A 43 7.37 -6.25 1.91
N SER A 44 7.07 -5.20 2.69
CA SER A 44 5.80 -4.47 2.53
C SER A 44 5.86 -3.37 1.47
N THR A 45 7.05 -2.87 1.13
CA THR A 45 7.20 -1.69 0.26
C THR A 45 7.92 -1.99 -1.04
N ALA A 46 9.19 -2.41 -0.98
CA ALA A 46 10.00 -2.59 -2.19
C ALA A 46 9.49 -3.74 -3.08
N LEU A 47 9.21 -4.91 -2.48
CA LEU A 47 8.76 -6.09 -3.21
C LEU A 47 7.39 -5.89 -3.90
N PRO A 48 6.33 -5.38 -3.22
CA PRO A 48 5.04 -5.15 -3.86
C PRO A 48 5.11 -4.08 -4.94
N THR A 49 5.92 -3.03 -4.74
CA THR A 49 6.13 -1.99 -5.75
C THR A 49 6.77 -2.57 -7.02
N LEU A 50 7.77 -3.45 -6.87
CA LEU A 50 8.40 -4.11 -8.01
C LEU A 50 7.42 -5.06 -8.73
N MET A 51 6.66 -5.85 -7.97
CA MET A 51 5.61 -6.74 -8.51
C MET A 51 4.54 -5.93 -9.25
N PHE A 52 4.09 -4.80 -8.70
CA PHE A 52 3.11 -3.93 -9.32
C PHE A 52 3.63 -3.38 -10.66
N PHE A 53 4.87 -2.89 -10.72
CA PHE A 53 5.43 -2.42 -11.98
C PHE A 53 5.59 -3.53 -13.02
N ARG A 54 5.91 -4.76 -12.60
CA ARG A 54 5.90 -5.93 -13.51
C ARG A 54 4.50 -6.23 -14.02
N LEU A 55 3.51 -6.25 -13.13
CA LEU A 55 2.11 -6.46 -13.48
C LEU A 55 1.60 -5.41 -14.47
N VAL A 56 1.93 -4.13 -14.25
CA VAL A 56 1.58 -3.04 -15.17
C VAL A 56 2.20 -3.26 -16.56
N ARG A 57 3.41 -3.80 -16.66
CA ARG A 57 4.05 -4.11 -17.95
C ARG A 57 3.37 -5.27 -18.68
N GLU A 58 2.81 -6.24 -17.96
CA GLU A 58 2.17 -7.42 -18.53
C GLU A 58 0.71 -7.20 -18.92
N VAL A 59 -0.09 -6.56 -18.06
CA VAL A 59 -1.55 -6.41 -18.26
C VAL A 59 -1.99 -4.97 -18.53
N GLY A 60 -1.08 -4.00 -18.47
CA GLY A 60 -1.37 -2.58 -18.64
C GLY A 60 -1.89 -1.91 -17.36
N PRO A 61 -1.77 -0.56 -17.27
CA PRO A 61 -2.07 0.19 -16.05
C PRO A 61 -3.56 0.17 -15.65
N ALA A 62 -4.48 0.10 -16.62
CA ALA A 62 -5.91 0.05 -16.34
C ALA A 62 -6.30 -1.24 -15.60
N ARG A 63 -5.82 -2.41 -16.06
CA ARG A 63 -6.09 -3.70 -15.42
C ARG A 63 -5.33 -3.85 -14.10
N ALA A 64 -4.08 -3.38 -14.04
CA ALA A 64 -3.29 -3.41 -12.80
C ALA A 64 -3.93 -2.58 -11.66
N SER A 65 -4.58 -1.46 -11.99
CA SER A 65 -5.26 -0.60 -10.99
C SER A 65 -6.42 -1.29 -10.26
N ILE A 66 -6.97 -2.39 -10.81
CA ILE A 66 -7.98 -3.19 -10.13
C ILE A 66 -7.43 -3.75 -8.82
N LEU A 67 -6.13 -4.08 -8.74
CA LEU A 67 -5.48 -4.58 -7.53
C LEU A 67 -5.67 -3.64 -6.34
N THR A 68 -5.59 -2.33 -6.58
CA THR A 68 -5.77 -1.30 -5.54
C THR A 68 -7.20 -1.29 -4.98
N LEU A 69 -8.18 -1.70 -5.77
CA LEU A 69 -9.58 -1.83 -5.31
C LEU A 69 -9.77 -3.03 -4.37
N PHE A 70 -8.90 -4.03 -4.46
CA PHE A 70 -8.87 -5.18 -3.54
C PHE A 70 -8.07 -4.92 -2.26
N MET A 71 -7.25 -3.87 -2.21
CA MET A 71 -6.49 -3.49 -1.02
C MET A 71 -7.30 -3.48 0.29
N PRO A 72 -8.51 -2.88 0.37
CA PRO A 72 -9.33 -2.93 1.60
C PRO A 72 -9.76 -4.34 2.01
N VAL A 73 -10.01 -5.24 1.04
CA VAL A 73 -10.36 -6.63 1.32
C VAL A 73 -9.18 -7.35 1.97
N PHE A 74 -7.98 -7.21 1.39
CA PHE A 74 -6.77 -7.79 1.95
C PHE A 74 -6.40 -7.20 3.31
N ALA A 75 -6.61 -5.89 3.51
CA ALA A 75 -6.37 -5.23 4.78
C ALA A 75 -7.24 -5.83 5.91
N VAL A 76 -8.55 -5.98 5.68
CA VAL A 76 -9.45 -6.63 6.66
C VAL A 76 -9.04 -8.08 6.88
N LEU A 77 -8.79 -8.84 5.82
CA LEU A 77 -8.43 -10.26 5.91
C LEU A 77 -7.15 -10.46 6.73
N LEU A 78 -6.09 -9.71 6.44
CA LEU A 78 -4.82 -9.79 7.17
C LEU A 78 -4.97 -9.27 8.61
N GLY A 79 -5.72 -8.18 8.84
CA GLY A 79 -6.02 -7.70 10.19
C GLY A 79 -6.70 -8.76 11.05
N THR A 80 -7.68 -9.48 10.49
CA THR A 80 -8.35 -10.58 11.21
C THR A 80 -7.48 -11.81 11.41
N LEU A 81 -6.75 -12.25 10.38
CA LEU A 81 -6.05 -13.53 10.40
C LEU A 81 -4.68 -13.44 11.09
N VAL A 82 -3.95 -12.36 10.86
CA VAL A 82 -2.58 -12.17 11.37
C VAL A 82 -2.59 -11.44 12.71
N LEU A 83 -3.41 -10.39 12.83
CA LEU A 83 -3.49 -9.57 14.04
C LEU A 83 -4.56 -10.07 15.03
N GLY A 84 -5.46 -10.95 14.60
CA GLY A 84 -6.55 -11.46 15.44
C GLY A 84 -7.65 -10.42 15.70
N GLU A 85 -7.71 -9.35 14.90
CA GLU A 85 -8.75 -8.33 15.06
C GLU A 85 -10.14 -8.91 14.77
N ARG A 86 -11.14 -8.49 15.55
CA ARG A 86 -12.54 -8.82 15.32
C ARG A 86 -13.21 -7.61 14.64
N PRO A 87 -13.47 -7.65 13.33
CA PRO A 87 -14.04 -6.52 12.63
C PRO A 87 -15.45 -6.26 13.17
N GLY A 88 -15.67 -5.04 13.66
CA GLY A 88 -17.01 -4.59 14.02
C GLY A 88 -17.89 -4.43 12.78
N SER A 89 -19.21 -4.35 12.99
CA SER A 89 -20.19 -4.10 11.92
C SER A 89 -19.88 -2.84 11.10
N ALA A 90 -19.32 -1.80 11.74
CA ALA A 90 -18.90 -0.57 11.07
C ALA A 90 -17.78 -0.81 10.03
N MET A 91 -16.84 -1.73 10.29
CA MET A 91 -15.75 -2.04 9.36
C MET A 91 -16.29 -2.73 8.10
N PHE A 92 -17.25 -3.66 8.27
CA PHE A 92 -17.93 -4.29 7.15
C PHE A 92 -18.77 -3.30 6.33
N ALA A 93 -19.43 -2.34 7.00
CA ALA A 93 -20.15 -1.27 6.31
C ALA A 93 -19.19 -0.38 5.48
N GLY A 94 -18.03 -0.02 6.05
CA GLY A 94 -16.98 0.71 5.33
C GLY A 94 -16.44 -0.07 4.14
N LEU A 95 -16.16 -1.37 4.31
CA LEU A 95 -15.72 -2.26 3.22
C LEU A 95 -16.76 -2.32 2.10
N ALA A 96 -18.05 -2.50 2.45
CA ALA A 96 -19.15 -2.51 1.49
C ALA A 96 -19.26 -1.19 0.73
N LEU A 97 -19.09 -0.05 1.40
CA LEU A 97 -19.13 1.27 0.79
C LEU A 97 -17.98 1.47 -0.21
N ILE A 98 -16.76 1.07 0.14
CA ILE A 98 -15.59 1.16 -0.75
C ILE A 98 -15.80 0.29 -1.99
N LEU A 99 -16.26 -0.96 -1.81
CA LEU A 99 -16.54 -1.88 -2.91
C LEU A 99 -17.66 -1.37 -3.82
N ALA A 100 -18.72 -0.76 -3.25
CA ALA A 100 -19.79 -0.16 -4.01
C ALA A 100 -19.30 1.02 -4.87
N GLY A 101 -18.47 1.90 -4.30
CA GLY A 101 -17.83 3.00 -5.04
C GLY A 101 -16.92 2.50 -6.16
N ALA A 102 -16.10 1.49 -5.88
CA ALA A 102 -15.25 0.84 -6.87
C ALA A 102 -16.07 0.24 -8.03
N ALA A 103 -17.15 -0.47 -7.71
CA ALA A 103 -18.05 -1.05 -8.70
C ALA A 103 -18.78 0.01 -9.53
N LEU A 104 -19.06 1.19 -8.97
CA LEU A 104 -19.69 2.30 -9.68
C LEU A 104 -18.73 2.95 -10.69
N ILE A 105 -17.46 3.12 -10.33
CA ILE A 105 -16.43 3.72 -11.20
C ILE A 105 -16.06 2.77 -12.35
N ASN A 106 -16.00 1.47 -12.08
CA ASN A 106 -15.60 0.45 -13.06
C ASN A 106 -16.77 -0.09 -13.91
N ARG A 107 -17.94 0.57 -13.89
CA ARG A 107 -19.05 0.15 -14.75
C ARG A 107 -18.61 0.34 -16.21
N PRO A 108 -18.62 -0.71 -17.05
CA PRO A 108 -18.40 -0.52 -18.47
C PRO A 108 -19.46 0.46 -18.96
N ALA A 109 -19.02 1.60 -19.49
CA ALA A 109 -19.92 2.50 -20.19
C ALA A 109 -20.64 1.64 -21.23
N ARG A 110 -21.98 1.57 -21.14
CA ARG A 110 -22.77 0.90 -22.18
C ARG A 110 -22.33 1.53 -23.49
N SER A 111 -21.57 0.76 -24.28
CA SER A 111 -21.22 1.12 -25.64
C SER A 111 -22.55 1.27 -26.34
N GLY A 112 -22.95 2.54 -26.53
CA GLY A 112 -24.12 2.89 -27.29
C GLY A 112 -23.83 2.44 -28.71
N ALA A 113 -24.38 1.30 -29.08
CA ALA A 113 -24.52 0.90 -30.47
C ALA A 113 -25.24 2.03 -31.21
N ARG A 114 -24.49 2.75 -32.03
CA ARG A 114 -24.95 3.43 -33.24
C ARG A 114 -23.84 3.38 -34.25
#